data_AF-A0A2A2JQI2-F1
#
_entry.id   AF-A0A2A2JQI2-F1
#
_cell.length_a   1.000
_cell.length_b   1.000
_cell.length_c   1.000
_cell.angle_alpha   90.00
_cell.angle_beta   90.00
_cell.angle_gamma   90.00
#
_symmetry.space_group_name_H-M   'P 1'
#
loop_
_entity.id
_entity.type
_entity.pdbx_description
1 polymer ?
#
loop_
_entity_poly.entity_id
_entity_poly.type
_entity_poly.pdbx_seq_one_letter_code
_entity_poly.pdbx_strand_id
1 'polypeptide(L)'
;MDINDASHKVLVVLDHGPRFSRNSHSKVTMTLKNGPTTDLRDVAEVEKSMWTWSVEAAVELHRIISDVFPDNDKLLRFVMADCVGRQLQSNWGGDLISYDELCNSLITAGPASTGDIDDVTIRSGITLAIEALSELTGRQQQMKRSLEMEKTKKRKREVAGEDGELSGSEKSEDEDEQMSDEEEDGQDMQQMGRVEEDDDEAETDEGKEGRKTETGNAGKTGQEGDSDDDSNEFNIRKLIAKPVSKSLVNTGAIVIFSSFFSDDEVKELEEFVSETIENRNRNISRLNADSFAEISKVKLFIMNTFPSNSKSCITTKELTQISPSLFSSAMSAACGELLIRTTHTLTIRLYDLVSTTVSGIPMKEEAQPAQSVNYDVELLHPRDVHAMLESLGLLSDKFLLSKVSDLPDSSYSTVRLSWATPSPKNKWNLV
;
A
#
# COMPACT_ATOMS: atom_id res chain seq x y z
N MET A 1 4.03 6.69 12.27
CA MET A 1 4.45 5.78 11.18
C MET A 1 5.57 4.88 11.68
N ASP A 2 5.45 3.57 11.52
CA ASP A 2 6.51 2.64 11.93
C ASP A 2 7.25 2.11 10.68
N ILE A 3 8.33 2.79 10.28
CA ILE A 3 9.19 2.37 9.17
C ILE A 3 9.98 1.08 9.44
N ASN A 4 9.83 0.54 10.66
CA ASN A 4 10.35 -0.77 11.04
C ASN A 4 9.27 -1.87 10.97
N ASP A 5 8.02 -1.54 10.64
CA ASP A 5 7.00 -2.55 10.40
C ASP A 5 7.23 -3.25 9.05
N ALA A 6 6.93 -4.54 9.00
CA ALA A 6 7.15 -5.36 7.82
C ALA A 6 6.30 -4.93 6.61
N SER A 7 5.20 -4.19 6.82
CA SER A 7 4.40 -3.63 5.73
C SER A 7 5.04 -2.40 5.07
N HIS A 8 6.07 -1.80 5.68
CA HIS A 8 6.77 -0.65 5.10
C HIS A 8 7.41 -0.99 3.73
N LYS A 9 7.97 -2.20 3.61
CA LYS A 9 8.64 -2.69 2.40
C LYS A 9 8.05 -4.03 1.97
N VAL A 10 7.30 -4.02 0.89
CA VAL A 10 6.68 -5.22 0.33
C VAL A 10 7.26 -5.50 -1.05
N LEU A 11 7.68 -6.74 -1.28
CA LEU A 11 8.06 -7.22 -2.60
C LEU A 11 7.07 -8.29 -3.06
N VAL A 12 6.50 -8.09 -4.25
CA VAL A 12 5.63 -9.05 -4.90
C VAL A 12 6.44 -9.79 -5.96
N VAL A 13 6.61 -11.09 -5.77
CA VAL A 13 7.32 -11.99 -6.67
C VAL A 13 6.28 -12.75 -7.50
N LEU A 14 6.30 -12.52 -8.82
CA LEU A 14 5.43 -13.18 -9.77
C LEU A 14 6.22 -14.24 -10.54
N ASP A 15 5.79 -15.50 -10.46
CA ASP A 15 6.37 -16.58 -11.23
C ASP A 15 6.04 -16.40 -12.73
N HIS A 16 7.07 -16.14 -13.53
CA HIS A 16 6.98 -16.02 -14.99
C HIS A 16 7.50 -17.29 -15.69
N GLY A 17 7.61 -18.38 -14.93
CA GLY A 17 8.04 -19.68 -15.44
C GLY A 17 7.00 -20.38 -16.33
N PRO A 18 7.40 -21.45 -17.03
CA PRO A 18 6.57 -22.01 -18.09
C PRO A 18 5.24 -22.60 -17.66
N ARG A 19 5.13 -23.03 -16.41
CA ARG A 19 3.87 -23.47 -15.80
C ARG A 19 2.79 -22.40 -15.88
N PHE A 20 3.16 -21.12 -15.82
CA PHE A 20 2.23 -20.00 -15.84
C PHE A 20 1.72 -19.65 -17.25
N SER A 21 2.32 -20.22 -18.31
CA SER A 21 1.78 -20.12 -19.67
C SER A 21 0.55 -21.00 -19.89
N ARG A 22 0.32 -21.98 -18.99
CA ARG A 22 -0.79 -22.93 -19.08
C ARG A 22 -2.14 -22.24 -18.90
N ASN A 23 -3.15 -22.85 -19.49
CA ASN A 23 -4.53 -22.42 -19.35
C ASN A 23 -4.98 -22.59 -17.89
N SER A 24 -5.66 -21.57 -17.37
CA SER A 24 -6.18 -21.62 -16.00
C SER A 24 -7.42 -22.50 -15.85
N HIS A 25 -8.07 -22.88 -16.96
CA HIS A 25 -9.38 -23.54 -16.97
C HIS A 25 -10.48 -22.74 -16.23
N SER A 26 -10.26 -21.43 -16.08
CA SER A 26 -11.25 -20.46 -15.61
C SER A 26 -11.79 -19.69 -16.83
N LYS A 27 -13.06 -19.91 -17.14
CA LYS A 27 -13.75 -19.26 -18.25
C LYS A 27 -14.31 -17.92 -17.81
N VAL A 28 -14.16 -16.93 -18.68
CA VAL A 28 -14.79 -15.61 -18.56
C VAL A 28 -15.78 -15.47 -19.70
N THR A 29 -17.06 -15.38 -19.36
CA THR A 29 -18.14 -15.14 -20.31
C THR A 29 -18.19 -13.66 -20.66
N MET A 30 -18.04 -13.36 -21.94
CA MET A 30 -18.26 -12.02 -22.48
C MET A 30 -19.73 -11.88 -22.85
N THR A 31 -20.37 -10.83 -22.34
CA THR A 31 -21.78 -10.55 -22.59
C THR A 31 -21.98 -9.22 -23.31
N LEU A 32 -23.01 -9.16 -24.16
CA LEU A 32 -23.45 -7.92 -24.82
C LEU A 32 -24.92 -7.66 -24.50
N LYS A 33 -25.27 -6.37 -24.41
CA LYS A 33 -26.67 -5.95 -24.24
C LYS A 33 -27.51 -6.30 -25.47
N ASN A 34 -28.66 -6.92 -25.26
CA ASN A 34 -29.64 -7.19 -26.31
C ASN A 34 -30.51 -5.96 -26.57
N GLY A 35 -30.09 -5.12 -27.51
CA GLY A 35 -30.90 -3.98 -27.96
C GLY A 35 -31.30 -3.04 -26.81
N PRO A 36 -32.54 -2.52 -26.77
CA PRO A 36 -32.98 -1.58 -25.74
C PRO A 36 -33.35 -2.24 -24.40
N THR A 37 -33.45 -3.58 -24.31
CA THR A 37 -33.76 -4.26 -23.04
C THR A 37 -32.53 -4.39 -22.16
N THR A 38 -32.72 -4.62 -20.86
CA THR A 38 -31.63 -4.89 -19.89
C THR A 38 -31.05 -6.31 -20.02
N ASP A 39 -31.54 -7.11 -20.96
CA ASP A 39 -31.10 -8.49 -21.12
C ASP A 39 -29.68 -8.54 -21.69
N LEU A 40 -28.83 -9.33 -21.05
CA LEU A 40 -27.48 -9.64 -21.51
C LEU A 40 -27.51 -10.96 -22.29
N ARG A 41 -26.85 -11.00 -23.46
CA ARG A 41 -26.55 -12.25 -24.17
C ARG A 41 -25.09 -12.60 -24.04
N ASP A 42 -24.80 -13.88 -23.83
CA ASP A 42 -23.46 -14.42 -23.92
C ASP A 42 -23.01 -14.43 -25.39
N VAL A 43 -21.82 -13.90 -25.67
CA VAL A 43 -21.30 -13.79 -27.04
C VAL A 43 -19.99 -14.53 -27.25
N ALA A 44 -19.22 -14.75 -26.19
CA ALA A 44 -17.98 -15.51 -26.23
C ALA A 44 -17.62 -16.02 -24.83
N GLU A 45 -16.82 -17.06 -24.78
CA GLU A 45 -16.08 -17.47 -23.58
C GLU A 45 -14.60 -17.36 -23.88
N VAL A 46 -13.85 -16.70 -22.99
CA VAL A 46 -12.39 -16.62 -23.07
C VAL A 46 -11.77 -17.27 -21.85
N GLU A 47 -10.67 -17.97 -22.05
CA GLU A 47 -9.89 -18.57 -20.96
C GLU A 47 -8.56 -17.82 -20.85
N LYS A 48 -8.24 -17.40 -19.63
CA LYS A 48 -6.96 -16.73 -19.33
C LYS A 48 -5.91 -17.74 -18.91
N SER A 49 -4.64 -17.44 -19.14
CA SER A 49 -3.54 -18.23 -18.57
C SER A 49 -3.44 -18.04 -17.05
N MET A 50 -2.72 -18.94 -16.37
CA MET A 50 -2.38 -18.76 -14.95
C MET A 50 -1.58 -17.48 -14.72
N TRP A 51 -0.66 -17.13 -15.64
CA TRP A 51 0.07 -15.86 -15.63
C TRP A 51 -0.88 -14.66 -15.58
N THR A 52 -1.87 -14.62 -16.48
CA THR A 52 -2.79 -13.48 -16.58
C THR A 52 -3.59 -13.30 -15.29
N TRP A 53 -4.10 -14.39 -14.70
CA TRP A 53 -4.81 -14.33 -13.42
C TRP A 53 -3.91 -13.89 -12.26
N SER A 54 -2.65 -14.31 -12.26
CA SER A 54 -1.67 -13.91 -11.23
C SER A 54 -1.32 -12.43 -11.34
N VAL A 55 -1.18 -11.92 -12.57
CA VAL A 55 -1.00 -10.49 -12.83
C VAL A 55 -2.22 -9.69 -12.37
N GLU A 56 -3.44 -10.13 -12.69
CA GLU A 56 -4.66 -9.44 -12.23
C GLU A 56 -4.77 -9.41 -10.70
N ALA A 57 -4.43 -10.51 -10.03
CA ALA A 57 -4.35 -10.56 -8.57
C ALA A 57 -3.31 -9.58 -8.01
N ALA A 58 -2.13 -9.54 -8.62
CA ALA A 58 -1.04 -8.65 -8.22
C ALA A 58 -1.39 -7.16 -8.41
N VAL A 59 -2.11 -6.84 -9.49
CA VAL A 59 -2.65 -5.49 -9.77
C VAL A 59 -3.78 -5.15 -8.80
N GLU A 60 -4.65 -6.09 -8.44
CA GLU A 60 -5.69 -5.86 -7.42
C GLU A 60 -5.09 -5.59 -6.04
N LEU A 61 -4.05 -6.34 -5.66
CA LEU A 61 -3.25 -6.07 -4.46
C LEU A 61 -2.70 -4.63 -4.50
N HIS A 62 -2.08 -4.23 -5.61
CA HIS A 62 -1.57 -2.86 -5.81
C HIS A 62 -2.67 -1.80 -5.66
N ARG A 63 -3.82 -1.99 -6.32
CA ARG A 63 -4.96 -1.07 -6.26
C ARG A 63 -5.43 -0.85 -4.82
N ILE A 64 -5.63 -1.93 -4.06
CA ILE A 64 -6.06 -1.84 -2.66
C ILE A 64 -5.05 -1.04 -1.83
N ILE A 65 -3.75 -1.29 -2.02
CA ILE A 65 -2.69 -0.58 -1.29
C ILE A 65 -2.67 0.90 -1.67
N SER A 66 -2.77 1.22 -2.96
CA SER A 66 -2.79 2.59 -3.46
C SER A 66 -4.00 3.38 -2.93
N ASP A 67 -5.16 2.74 -2.85
CA ASP A 67 -6.40 3.35 -2.37
C ASP A 67 -6.37 3.55 -0.84
N VAL A 68 -5.86 2.56 -0.09
CA VAL A 68 -5.87 2.57 1.39
C VAL A 68 -4.73 3.40 1.97
N PHE A 69 -3.59 3.51 1.27
CA PHE A 69 -2.40 4.22 1.74
C PHE A 69 -1.95 5.31 0.74
N PRO A 70 -2.78 6.34 0.49
CA PRO A 70 -2.51 7.37 -0.52
C PRO A 70 -1.32 8.28 -0.17
N ASP A 71 -0.96 8.39 1.12
CA ASP A 71 0.17 9.22 1.59
C ASP A 71 1.54 8.61 1.27
N ASN A 72 1.60 7.58 0.42
CA ASN A 72 2.82 6.87 0.02
C ASN A 72 3.63 6.32 1.20
N ASP A 73 2.93 5.97 2.28
CA ASP A 73 3.50 5.47 3.53
C ASP A 73 3.91 4.00 3.49
N LYS A 74 3.69 3.35 2.35
CA LYS A 74 4.04 1.96 2.07
C LYS A 74 4.76 1.93 0.73
N LEU A 75 5.72 1.02 0.61
CA LEU A 75 6.48 0.85 -0.61
C LEU A 75 6.28 -0.57 -1.13
N LEU A 76 5.97 -0.68 -2.41
CA LEU A 76 5.68 -1.93 -3.10
C LEU A 76 6.58 -2.03 -4.33
N ARG A 77 7.36 -3.11 -4.42
CA ARG A 77 8.11 -3.45 -5.64
C ARG A 77 7.64 -4.77 -6.20
N PHE A 78 7.74 -4.90 -7.51
CA PHE A 78 7.45 -6.14 -8.23
C PHE A 78 8.72 -6.76 -8.77
N VAL A 79 8.83 -8.07 -8.63
CA VAL A 79 9.91 -8.90 -9.16
C VAL A 79 9.28 -10.01 -9.98
N MET A 80 9.74 -10.14 -11.22
CA MET A 80 9.38 -11.28 -12.06
C MET A 80 10.43 -12.36 -11.89
N ALA A 81 9.97 -13.55 -11.58
CA ALA A 81 10.80 -14.72 -11.37
C ALA A 81 10.84 -15.51 -12.69
N ASP A 82 11.85 -15.24 -13.50
CA ASP A 82 12.18 -15.99 -14.73
C ASP A 82 13.61 -16.54 -14.66
N CYS A 83 14.18 -16.99 -15.79
CA CYS A 83 15.52 -17.56 -15.81
C CYS A 83 16.64 -16.59 -15.38
N VAL A 84 16.40 -15.28 -15.43
CA VAL A 84 17.37 -14.25 -14.99
C VAL A 84 16.91 -13.59 -13.69
N GLY A 85 15.60 -13.54 -13.44
CA GLY A 85 14.99 -12.70 -12.45
C GLY A 85 15.03 -11.24 -12.90
N ARG A 86 13.89 -10.55 -12.89
CA ARG A 86 13.79 -9.15 -13.32
C ARG A 86 13.07 -8.34 -12.27
N GLN A 87 13.77 -7.39 -11.66
CA GLN A 87 13.10 -6.34 -10.87
C GLN A 87 12.43 -5.36 -11.82
N LEU A 88 11.15 -5.07 -11.59
CA LEU A 88 10.42 -4.08 -12.40
C LEU A 88 10.83 -2.64 -12.06
N GLN A 89 11.38 -2.43 -10.86
CA GLN A 89 11.89 -1.15 -10.39
C GLN A 89 13.30 -1.29 -9.84
N SER A 90 14.17 -0.32 -10.18
CA SER A 90 15.60 -0.35 -9.82
C SER A 90 15.90 0.07 -8.38
N ASN A 91 14.97 0.79 -7.73
CA ASN A 91 15.13 1.27 -6.36
C ASN A 91 13.77 1.47 -5.66
N TRP A 92 13.77 1.83 -4.37
CA TRP A 92 12.56 1.85 -3.53
C TRP A 92 11.67 3.04 -3.82
N GLY A 93 12.16 4.06 -4.54
CA GLY A 93 11.44 5.31 -4.73
C GLY A 93 11.16 6.06 -3.42
N GLY A 94 10.47 7.19 -3.55
CA GLY A 94 9.78 7.84 -2.44
C GLY A 94 8.31 7.42 -2.32
N ASP A 95 7.73 7.00 -3.44
CA ASP A 95 6.31 6.75 -3.63
C ASP A 95 6.04 5.31 -4.10
N LEU A 96 4.78 4.88 -4.00
CA LEU A 96 4.34 3.63 -4.62
C LEU A 96 4.57 3.68 -6.14
N ILE A 97 4.87 2.52 -6.73
CA ILE A 97 4.82 2.38 -8.20
C ILE A 97 3.46 2.86 -8.71
N SER A 98 3.43 3.68 -9.76
CA SER A 98 2.15 4.09 -10.35
C SER A 98 1.49 2.90 -11.08
N TYR A 99 0.17 2.93 -11.21
CA TYR A 99 -0.56 1.92 -11.99
C TYR A 99 -0.04 1.83 -13.42
N ASP A 100 0.21 2.96 -14.07
CA ASP A 100 0.69 3.01 -15.45
C ASP A 100 2.11 2.43 -15.58
N GLU A 101 3.02 2.74 -14.66
CA GLU A 101 4.39 2.19 -14.64
C GLU A 101 4.37 0.67 -14.43
N LEU A 102 3.53 0.19 -13.51
CA LEU A 102 3.32 -1.24 -13.26
C LEU A 102 2.79 -1.94 -14.52
N CYS A 103 1.72 -1.42 -15.12
CA CYS A 103 1.12 -1.97 -16.33
C CYS A 103 2.11 -1.99 -17.49
N ASN A 104 2.83 -0.89 -17.73
CA ASN A 104 3.85 -0.82 -18.80
C ASN A 104 4.95 -1.86 -18.60
N SER A 105 5.39 -2.09 -17.36
CA SER A 105 6.40 -3.09 -17.02
C SER A 105 5.89 -4.51 -17.28
N LEU A 106 4.65 -4.81 -16.89
CA LEU A 106 4.02 -6.12 -17.10
C LEU A 106 3.71 -6.40 -18.58
N ILE A 107 3.30 -5.37 -19.34
CA ILE A 107 3.09 -5.47 -20.79
C ILE A 107 4.42 -5.76 -21.49
N THR A 108 5.49 -5.06 -21.09
CA THR A 108 6.84 -5.28 -21.63
C THR A 108 7.36 -6.69 -21.33
N ALA A 109 7.00 -7.24 -20.17
CA ALA A 109 7.35 -8.61 -19.81
C ALA A 109 6.64 -9.65 -20.69
N GLY A 110 5.41 -9.36 -21.10
CA GLY A 110 4.59 -10.23 -21.92
C GLY A 110 4.11 -11.49 -21.19
N PRO A 111 3.49 -12.45 -21.91
CA PRO A 111 3.06 -13.71 -21.34
C PRO A 111 4.23 -14.55 -20.83
N ALA A 112 3.97 -15.44 -19.87
CA ALA A 112 4.95 -16.40 -19.39
C ALA A 112 5.51 -17.26 -20.54
N SER A 113 6.80 -17.61 -20.44
CA SER A 113 7.51 -18.41 -21.44
C SER A 113 6.84 -19.78 -21.63
N THR A 114 6.98 -20.41 -22.80
CA THR A 114 6.50 -21.78 -23.05
C THR A 114 7.63 -22.82 -23.05
N GLY A 115 8.83 -22.46 -22.57
CA GLY A 115 10.00 -23.34 -22.54
C GLY A 115 9.90 -24.48 -21.51
N ASP A 116 10.88 -25.37 -21.47
CA ASP A 116 10.83 -26.61 -20.64
C ASP A 116 11.52 -26.49 -19.26
N ILE A 117 12.03 -25.32 -18.88
CA ILE A 117 12.79 -25.15 -17.63
C ILE A 117 11.85 -24.75 -16.49
N ASP A 118 11.44 -25.75 -15.70
CA ASP A 118 10.46 -25.59 -14.62
C ASP A 118 11.06 -25.30 -13.23
N ASP A 119 12.31 -25.70 -12.96
CA ASP A 119 12.78 -25.82 -11.55
C ASP A 119 13.56 -24.60 -10.99
N VAL A 120 13.91 -23.62 -11.83
CA VAL A 120 14.86 -22.53 -11.43
C VAL A 120 14.25 -21.12 -11.45
N THR A 121 12.97 -20.98 -11.83
CA THR A 121 12.39 -19.64 -12.08
C THR A 121 12.04 -18.88 -10.81
N ILE A 122 11.44 -19.53 -9.81
CA ILE A 122 10.98 -18.80 -8.62
C ILE A 122 12.12 -18.39 -7.67
N ARG A 123 13.17 -19.21 -7.58
CA ARG A 123 14.31 -18.99 -6.68
C ARG A 123 15.14 -17.77 -7.07
N SER A 124 15.27 -17.47 -8.36
CA SER A 124 15.96 -16.26 -8.85
C SER A 124 15.21 -14.99 -8.41
N GLY A 125 13.89 -14.96 -8.59
CA GLY A 125 13.03 -13.84 -8.17
C GLY A 125 13.07 -13.62 -6.66
N ILE A 126 13.06 -14.69 -5.87
CA ILE A 126 13.20 -14.60 -4.41
C ILE A 126 14.56 -14.03 -4.00
N THR A 127 15.64 -14.46 -4.66
CA THR A 127 16.99 -13.96 -4.39
C THR A 127 17.05 -12.45 -4.63
N LEU A 128 16.55 -11.99 -5.78
CA LEU A 128 16.44 -10.57 -6.09
C LEU A 128 15.55 -9.80 -5.11
N ALA A 129 14.47 -10.43 -4.64
CA ALA A 129 13.59 -9.79 -3.68
C ALA A 129 14.28 -9.57 -2.32
N ILE A 130 15.05 -10.56 -1.85
CA ILE A 130 15.84 -10.48 -0.62
C ILE A 130 16.96 -9.44 -0.77
N GLU A 131 17.60 -9.37 -1.93
CA GLU A 131 18.59 -8.33 -2.22
C GLU A 131 17.98 -6.92 -2.14
N ALA A 132 16.86 -6.68 -2.82
CA ALA A 132 16.14 -5.41 -2.73
C ALA A 132 15.65 -5.11 -1.30
N LEU A 133 15.26 -6.14 -0.54
CA LEU A 133 14.83 -5.96 0.85
C LEU A 133 15.96 -5.51 1.77
N SER A 134 17.22 -5.82 1.43
CA SER A 134 18.36 -5.28 2.16
C SER A 134 18.68 -3.82 1.86
N GLU A 135 18.19 -3.28 0.74
CA GLU A 135 18.35 -1.86 0.40
C GLU A 135 17.53 -0.99 1.35
N LEU A 136 18.16 0.08 1.84
CA LEU A 136 17.49 1.07 2.66
C LEU A 136 16.66 2.02 1.79
N THR A 137 15.40 2.21 2.19
CA THR A 137 14.52 3.24 1.61
C THR A 137 15.00 4.64 1.97
N GLY A 138 14.58 5.66 1.22
CA GLY A 138 14.94 7.05 1.52
C GLY A 138 14.62 7.44 2.97
N ARG A 139 13.43 7.04 3.47
CA ARG A 139 13.01 7.26 4.87
C ARG A 139 13.92 6.54 5.88
N GLN A 140 14.32 5.30 5.60
CA GLN A 140 15.24 4.56 6.48
C GLN A 140 16.65 5.16 6.48
N GLN A 141 17.14 5.65 5.33
CA GLN A 141 18.42 6.34 5.25
C GLN A 141 18.41 7.65 6.06
N GLN A 142 17.33 8.43 5.98
CA GLN A 142 17.15 9.63 6.80
C GLN A 142 17.16 9.32 8.29
N MET A 143 16.43 8.26 8.71
CA MET A 143 16.46 7.79 10.10
C MET A 143 17.87 7.39 10.55
N LYS A 144 18.59 6.62 9.73
CA LYS A 144 19.97 6.20 10.00
C LYS A 144 20.87 7.41 10.28
N ARG A 145 20.85 8.40 9.37
CA ARG A 145 21.63 9.65 9.49
C ARG A 145 21.25 10.44 10.75
N SER A 146 19.95 10.54 11.07
CA SER A 146 19.48 11.21 12.28
C SER A 146 20.02 10.55 13.56
N LEU A 147 19.98 9.21 13.63
CA LEU A 147 20.49 8.45 14.77
C LEU A 147 22.01 8.58 14.93
N GLU A 148 22.76 8.62 13.83
CA GLU A 148 24.21 8.83 13.82
C GLU A 148 24.60 10.23 14.31
N MET A 149 23.86 11.26 13.89
CA MET A 149 24.05 12.63 14.39
C MET A 149 23.77 12.71 15.89
N GLU A 150 22.71 12.06 16.39
CA GLU A 150 22.38 12.05 17.82
C GLU A 150 23.47 11.35 18.64
N LYS A 151 23.99 10.20 18.16
CA LYS A 151 25.13 9.49 18.78
C LYS A 151 26.38 10.36 18.84
N THR A 152 26.68 11.09 17.76
CA THR A 152 27.84 11.99 17.70
C THR A 152 27.70 13.16 18.67
N LYS A 153 26.50 13.75 18.79
CA LYS A 153 26.21 14.81 19.76
C LYS A 153 26.35 14.32 21.21
N LYS A 154 25.88 13.09 21.52
CA LYS A 154 26.05 12.48 22.85
C LYS A 154 27.52 12.27 23.19
N ARG A 155 28.31 11.69 22.27
CA ARG A 155 29.76 11.53 22.46
C ARG A 155 30.47 12.86 22.71
N LYS A 156 30.14 13.92 21.96
CA LYS A 156 30.73 15.25 22.18
C LYS A 156 30.36 15.84 23.56
N ARG A 157 29.14 15.61 24.06
CA ARG A 157 28.72 16.05 25.40
C ARG A 157 29.40 15.26 26.52
N GLU A 158 29.63 13.97 26.32
CA GLU A 158 30.37 13.12 27.26
C GLU A 158 31.86 13.53 27.31
N VAL A 159 32.48 13.81 26.16
CA VAL A 159 33.87 14.28 26.09
C VAL A 159 34.04 15.70 26.64
N ALA A 160 33.04 16.58 26.50
CA ALA A 160 33.06 17.91 27.09
C ALA A 160 32.68 17.93 28.59
N GLY A 161 32.33 16.77 29.17
CA GLY A 161 31.83 16.65 30.55
C GLY A 161 32.84 16.15 31.58
N GLU A 162 34.13 16.00 31.23
CA GLU A 162 35.17 15.51 32.15
C GLU A 162 36.23 16.55 32.58
N ASP A 163 36.06 17.83 32.24
CA ASP A 163 36.92 18.89 32.79
C ASP A 163 36.10 20.01 33.45
N GLY A 164 36.03 19.96 34.79
CA GLY A 164 35.98 21.16 35.64
C GLY A 164 34.62 21.68 36.08
N GLU A 165 34.27 21.42 37.35
CA GLU A 165 33.78 22.51 38.20
C GLU A 165 34.82 23.64 38.14
N LEU A 166 34.47 24.78 37.56
CA LEU A 166 34.95 26.10 37.96
C LEU A 166 34.10 27.20 37.31
N SER A 167 33.94 28.26 38.09
CA SER A 167 33.06 29.41 37.97
C SER A 167 33.19 30.25 36.69
N GLY A 168 32.05 30.77 36.23
CA GLY A 168 31.83 32.21 36.06
C GLY A 168 32.37 32.88 34.79
N SER A 169 31.45 33.57 34.10
CA SER A 169 31.66 34.54 32.99
C SER A 169 32.29 33.93 31.73
N GLU A 170 31.80 34.19 30.52
CA GLU A 170 31.81 35.48 29.83
C GLU A 170 30.82 35.45 28.65
N LYS A 171 30.11 36.57 28.44
CA LYS A 171 30.23 37.49 27.30
C LYS A 171 29.69 36.96 25.96
N SER A 172 28.70 37.71 25.49
CA SER A 172 28.36 37.94 24.10
C SER A 172 29.56 38.48 23.33
N GLU A 173 30.02 37.74 22.34
CA GLU A 173 30.76 38.26 21.20
C GLU A 173 30.08 37.68 19.95
N ASP A 174 29.16 38.49 19.41
CA ASP A 174 28.74 38.40 18.02
C ASP A 174 29.89 38.98 17.19
N GLU A 175 30.63 38.13 16.50
CA GLU A 175 31.49 38.54 15.39
C GLU A 175 30.92 37.95 14.10
N ASP A 176 30.40 38.86 13.28
CA ASP A 176 30.09 38.67 11.88
C ASP A 176 31.35 38.27 11.10
N GLU A 177 31.32 37.13 10.40
CA GLU A 177 32.12 36.98 9.18
C GLU A 177 31.24 36.53 8.01
N GLN A 178 31.22 37.43 7.03
CA GLN A 178 30.59 37.37 5.73
C GLN A 178 31.20 36.23 4.89
N MET A 179 30.35 35.47 4.20
CA MET A 179 30.75 34.67 3.05
C MET A 179 30.11 35.30 1.81
N SER A 180 31.00 35.68 0.90
CA SER A 180 30.80 36.34 -0.38
C SER A 180 30.01 35.46 -1.37
N ASP A 181 28.97 36.06 -1.96
CA ASP A 181 28.41 35.64 -3.24
C ASP A 181 29.39 36.06 -4.36
N GLU A 182 29.95 35.08 -5.08
CA GLU A 182 30.62 35.32 -6.36
C GLU A 182 29.59 35.14 -7.48
N GLU A 183 29.15 36.27 -8.02
CA GLU A 183 28.59 36.39 -9.37
C GLU A 183 29.70 36.16 -10.39
N GLU A 184 29.50 35.23 -11.33
CA GLU A 184 30.29 35.17 -12.56
C GLU A 184 29.37 35.47 -13.74
N ASP A 185 29.49 36.70 -14.23
CA ASP A 185 28.84 37.23 -15.42
C ASP A 185 29.78 37.04 -16.62
N GLY A 186 29.26 36.49 -17.71
CA GLY A 186 30.04 36.13 -18.90
C GLY A 186 29.18 36.15 -20.15
N GLN A 187 28.93 37.35 -20.66
CA GLN A 187 28.21 37.68 -21.88
C GLN A 187 28.88 37.09 -23.14
N ASP A 188 28.07 36.68 -24.13
CA ASP A 188 28.30 37.15 -25.50
C ASP A 188 27.02 37.14 -26.36
N MET A 189 26.80 38.29 -27.00
CA MET A 189 25.73 38.59 -27.96
C MET A 189 26.01 37.95 -29.33
N GLN A 190 24.93 37.59 -30.04
CA GLN A 190 24.68 38.13 -31.39
C GLN A 190 23.25 37.87 -31.85
N GLN A 191 22.87 38.58 -32.90
CA GLN A 191 21.61 39.31 -33.05
C GLN A 191 20.78 38.79 -34.24
N MET A 192 19.50 39.20 -34.25
CA MET A 192 18.62 39.47 -35.41
C MET A 192 17.78 38.32 -36.00
N GLY A 193 16.45 38.55 -36.01
CA GLY A 193 15.50 37.82 -36.85
C GLY A 193 14.03 38.05 -36.49
N ARG A 194 13.52 39.27 -36.70
CA ARG A 194 12.12 39.74 -36.67
C ARG A 194 11.19 38.96 -37.62
N VAL A 195 9.93 38.67 -37.23
CA VAL A 195 8.59 38.96 -37.87
C VAL A 195 7.52 38.50 -36.84
N GLU A 196 6.79 39.37 -36.13
CA GLU A 196 5.44 39.94 -36.41
C GLU A 196 4.38 38.92 -36.90
N GLU A 197 3.33 38.70 -36.12
CA GLU A 197 1.92 38.83 -36.56
C GLU A 197 0.97 38.69 -35.35
N ASP A 198 0.12 39.71 -35.24
CA ASP A 198 -0.99 39.89 -34.30
C ASP A 198 -2.16 38.95 -34.64
N ASP A 199 -3.05 38.71 -33.67
CA ASP A 199 -4.44 39.15 -33.82
C ASP A 199 -5.23 38.99 -32.51
N ASP A 200 -5.94 40.07 -32.21
CA ASP A 200 -6.86 40.33 -31.11
C ASP A 200 -8.11 39.43 -31.15
N GLU A 201 -8.80 39.31 -30.01
CA GLU A 201 -10.20 39.75 -29.90
C GLU A 201 -10.70 39.69 -28.44
N ALA A 202 -11.20 40.84 -27.98
CA ALA A 202 -11.93 41.02 -26.73
C ALA A 202 -13.27 41.73 -27.04
N GLU A 203 -14.37 41.21 -26.51
CA GLU A 203 -15.66 41.91 -26.36
C GLU A 203 -16.28 41.45 -25.03
N THR A 204 -16.29 42.28 -23.98
CA THR A 204 -17.24 43.33 -23.57
C THR A 204 -18.40 42.86 -22.69
N ASP A 205 -18.72 43.79 -21.80
CA ASP A 205 -19.43 43.76 -20.53
C ASP A 205 -20.97 43.90 -20.67
N GLU A 206 -21.63 43.67 -19.53
CA GLU A 206 -22.77 44.41 -18.97
C GLU A 206 -24.00 43.59 -18.55
N GLY A 207 -24.36 43.71 -17.27
CA GLY A 207 -25.61 43.19 -16.70
C GLY A 207 -25.79 43.52 -15.23
N LYS A 208 -26.17 44.77 -14.95
CA LYS A 208 -26.47 45.36 -13.63
C LYS A 208 -27.81 44.93 -13.02
N GLU A 209 -27.84 45.10 -11.68
CA GLU A 209 -28.96 45.54 -10.82
C GLU A 209 -29.99 44.54 -10.25
N GLY A 210 -30.17 44.65 -8.92
CA GLY A 210 -31.26 43.99 -8.19
C GLY A 210 -31.19 44.05 -6.66
N ARG A 211 -30.97 45.24 -6.08
CA ARG A 211 -31.04 45.50 -4.63
C ARG A 211 -32.49 45.45 -4.12
N LYS A 212 -32.79 44.63 -3.11
CA LYS A 212 -33.86 44.90 -2.13
C LYS A 212 -33.45 44.54 -0.71
N THR A 213 -33.47 45.59 0.11
CA THR A 213 -33.37 45.68 1.57
C THR A 213 -34.70 45.37 2.23
N GLU A 214 -34.67 44.79 3.43
CA GLU A 214 -35.55 45.07 4.60
C GLU A 214 -35.05 44.17 5.77
N THR A 215 -34.36 44.73 6.79
CA THR A 215 -34.89 45.08 8.14
C THR A 215 -35.75 43.96 8.74
N GLY A 216 -35.41 43.24 9.80
CA GLY A 216 -34.71 43.59 11.02
C GLY A 216 -35.65 43.29 12.19
N ASN A 217 -35.28 42.41 13.13
CA ASN A 217 -35.66 42.61 14.54
C ASN A 217 -34.80 41.77 15.49
N ALA A 218 -34.45 42.41 16.60
CA ALA A 218 -33.61 41.92 17.67
C ALA A 218 -34.40 41.11 18.70
N GLY A 219 -33.74 40.13 19.32
CA GLY A 219 -34.19 39.41 20.51
C GLY A 219 -32.98 38.83 21.24
N LYS A 220 -32.65 39.42 22.39
CA LYS A 220 -31.43 39.24 23.19
C LYS A 220 -31.62 38.11 24.23
N THR A 221 -30.49 37.69 24.83
CA THR A 221 -30.30 36.85 26.04
C THR A 221 -30.17 35.34 25.79
N GLY A 222 -29.14 34.63 26.28
CA GLY A 222 -28.00 34.99 27.12
C GLY A 222 -27.06 33.80 27.35
N GLN A 223 -25.92 34.12 27.94
CA GLN A 223 -24.93 33.29 28.65
C GLN A 223 -24.07 32.26 27.89
N GLU A 224 -22.82 32.68 27.79
CA GLU A 224 -21.57 31.93 27.68
C GLU A 224 -21.58 30.58 28.43
N GLY A 225 -21.15 29.56 27.70
CA GLY A 225 -20.65 28.29 28.21
C GLY A 225 -19.41 27.95 27.38
N ASP A 226 -18.29 28.51 27.79
CA ASP A 226 -16.96 28.25 27.25
C ASP A 226 -16.39 27.08 28.06
N SER A 227 -16.28 25.88 27.46
CA SER A 227 -15.23 24.90 27.77
C SER A 227 -15.32 23.60 26.93
N ASP A 228 -14.13 23.16 26.47
CA ASP A 228 -13.66 21.77 26.36
C ASP A 228 -13.62 21.01 25.01
N ASP A 229 -13.93 21.60 23.85
CA ASP A 229 -13.94 20.81 22.59
C ASP A 229 -12.55 20.59 21.94
N ASP A 230 -11.59 21.51 22.12
CA ASP A 230 -10.23 21.37 21.56
C ASP A 230 -9.41 20.23 22.20
N SER A 231 -9.87 19.72 23.35
CA SER A 231 -9.18 18.65 24.07
C SER A 231 -9.39 17.27 23.43
N ASN A 232 -10.47 17.09 22.66
CA ASN A 232 -10.89 15.77 22.21
C ASN A 232 -10.19 15.35 20.90
N GLU A 233 -10.08 16.26 19.91
CA GLU A 233 -9.33 16.00 18.68
C GLU A 233 -7.83 15.81 18.97
N PHE A 234 -7.28 16.62 19.90
CA PHE A 234 -5.90 16.52 20.34
C PHE A 234 -5.62 15.21 21.09
N ASN A 235 -6.61 14.65 21.81
CA ASN A 235 -6.49 13.37 22.50
C ASN A 235 -6.58 12.16 21.56
N ILE A 236 -7.41 12.20 20.51
CA ILE A 236 -7.54 11.10 19.54
C ILE A 236 -6.22 10.86 18.79
N ARG A 237 -5.58 11.92 18.29
CA ARG A 237 -4.28 11.80 17.61
C ARG A 237 -3.18 11.28 18.55
N LYS A 238 -3.26 11.63 19.84
CA LYS A 238 -2.30 11.21 20.86
C LYS A 238 -2.50 9.75 21.31
N LEU A 239 -3.73 9.23 21.24
CA LEU A 239 -4.06 7.83 21.49
C LEU A 239 -3.61 6.90 20.33
N ILE A 240 -3.58 7.42 19.10
CA ILE A 240 -3.22 6.67 17.88
C ILE A 240 -1.75 6.82 17.49
N ALA A 241 -1.04 7.82 18.02
CA ALA A 241 0.36 8.06 17.71
C ALA A 241 1.26 6.91 18.18
N LYS A 242 1.58 5.99 17.25
CA LYS A 242 2.57 4.93 17.49
C LYS A 242 3.91 5.57 17.87
N PRO A 243 4.58 5.09 18.94
CA PRO A 243 5.85 5.65 19.37
C PRO A 243 6.88 5.58 18.25
N VAL A 244 7.57 6.69 17.98
CA VAL A 244 8.66 6.72 17.00
C VAL A 244 9.81 5.86 17.53
N SER A 245 10.16 4.81 16.80
CA SER A 245 11.23 3.89 17.20
C SER A 245 12.57 4.61 17.31
N LYS A 246 13.35 4.27 18.34
CA LYS A 246 14.71 4.81 18.60
C LYS A 246 15.81 4.05 17.86
N SER A 247 15.46 3.03 17.08
CA SER A 247 16.41 2.21 16.32
C SER A 247 15.86 1.90 14.94
N LEU A 248 16.74 1.90 13.95
CA LEU A 248 16.42 1.40 12.62
C LEU A 248 16.45 -0.14 12.64
N VAL A 249 15.34 -0.76 12.31
CA VAL A 249 15.20 -2.21 12.17
C VAL A 249 14.71 -2.48 10.75
N ASN A 250 15.56 -3.12 9.95
CA ASN A 250 15.22 -3.39 8.56
C ASN A 250 14.34 -4.64 8.46
N THR A 251 13.04 -4.44 8.33
CA THR A 251 12.06 -5.51 8.12
C THR A 251 11.33 -5.33 6.78
N GLY A 252 10.64 -6.38 6.33
CA GLY A 252 9.70 -6.26 5.22
C GLY A 252 8.89 -7.53 5.01
N ALA A 253 8.14 -7.55 3.91
CA ALA A 253 7.35 -8.68 3.49
C ALA A 253 7.66 -9.08 2.04
N ILE A 254 7.52 -10.38 1.76
CA ILE A 254 7.62 -10.94 0.41
C ILE A 254 6.30 -11.67 0.15
N VAL A 255 5.63 -11.34 -0.94
CA VAL A 255 4.42 -11.99 -1.42
C VAL A 255 4.78 -12.78 -2.67
N ILE A 256 4.51 -14.07 -2.71
CA ILE A 256 4.84 -14.94 -3.84
C ILE A 256 3.55 -15.41 -4.49
N PHE A 257 3.42 -15.21 -5.80
CA PHE A 257 2.44 -15.89 -6.64
C PHE A 257 3.16 -16.94 -7.47
N SER A 258 3.00 -18.21 -7.11
CA SER A 258 3.60 -19.36 -7.80
C SER A 258 2.72 -20.60 -7.64
N SER A 259 3.12 -21.74 -8.21
CA SER A 259 2.36 -23.00 -8.22
C SER A 259 3.22 -24.11 -7.61
N PHE A 260 2.71 -24.73 -6.54
CA PHE A 260 3.37 -25.79 -5.78
C PHE A 260 2.50 -27.05 -5.76
N PHE A 261 3.14 -28.22 -5.74
CA PHE A 261 2.47 -29.51 -5.82
C PHE A 261 2.52 -30.34 -4.53
N SER A 262 3.33 -29.92 -3.55
CA SER A 262 3.41 -30.55 -2.23
C SER A 262 3.81 -29.57 -1.13
N ASP A 263 3.43 -29.88 0.11
CA ASP A 263 3.89 -29.13 1.29
C ASP A 263 5.42 -29.21 1.47
N ASP A 264 6.06 -30.28 0.96
CA ASP A 264 7.52 -30.43 0.96
C ASP A 264 8.19 -29.38 0.05
N GLU A 265 7.64 -29.11 -1.15
CA GLU A 265 8.15 -28.03 -2.02
C GLU A 265 8.05 -26.66 -1.34
N VAL A 266 6.94 -26.40 -0.63
CA VAL A 266 6.75 -25.16 0.14
C VAL A 266 7.78 -25.07 1.26
N LYS A 267 8.04 -26.16 1.96
CA LYS A 267 9.05 -26.21 3.03
C LYS A 267 10.47 -26.00 2.48
N GLU A 268 10.83 -26.62 1.37
CA GLU A 268 12.11 -26.40 0.70
C GLU A 268 12.29 -24.94 0.24
N LEU A 269 11.20 -24.27 -0.15
CA LEU A 269 11.21 -22.85 -0.47
C LEU A 269 11.45 -22.00 0.78
N GLU A 270 10.76 -22.30 1.89
CA GLU A 270 10.92 -21.62 3.17
C GLU A 270 12.37 -21.74 3.70
N GLU A 271 12.95 -22.95 3.62
CA GLU A 271 14.35 -23.22 3.98
C GLU A 271 15.30 -22.38 3.11
N PHE A 272 15.09 -22.38 1.79
CA PHE A 272 15.87 -21.58 0.85
C PHE A 272 15.79 -20.07 1.11
N VAL A 273 14.60 -19.54 1.41
CA VAL A 273 14.42 -18.13 1.77
C VAL A 273 15.21 -17.81 3.03
N SER A 274 15.15 -18.67 4.06
CA SER A 274 15.90 -18.48 5.30
C SER A 274 17.41 -18.44 5.05
N GLU A 275 17.94 -19.42 4.31
CA GLU A 275 19.37 -19.48 3.96
C GLU A 275 19.80 -18.26 3.15
N THR A 276 18.95 -17.79 2.22
CA THR A 276 19.25 -16.63 1.38
C THR A 276 19.28 -15.34 2.19
N ILE A 277 18.38 -15.16 3.18
CA ILE A 277 18.42 -14.03 4.12
C ILE A 277 19.72 -14.06 4.94
N GLU A 278 20.10 -15.21 5.49
CA GLU A 278 21.33 -15.36 6.27
C GLU A 278 22.58 -15.06 5.43
N ASN A 279 22.64 -15.61 4.22
CA ASN A 279 23.71 -15.34 3.26
C ASN A 279 23.80 -13.85 2.93
N ARG A 280 22.65 -13.21 2.66
CA ARG A 280 22.60 -11.78 2.35
C ARG A 280 23.08 -10.93 3.52
N ASN A 281 22.62 -11.22 4.74
CA ASN A 281 23.06 -10.52 5.94
C ASN A 281 24.57 -10.66 6.16
N ARG A 282 25.12 -11.88 6.06
CA ARG A 282 26.58 -12.11 6.16
C ARG A 282 27.38 -11.27 5.16
N ASN A 283 26.87 -11.10 3.94
CA ASN A 283 27.51 -10.29 2.92
C ASN A 283 27.44 -8.79 3.25
N ILE A 284 26.30 -8.30 3.74
CA ILE A 284 26.13 -6.89 4.12
C ILE A 284 27.04 -6.50 5.28
N SER A 285 27.15 -7.34 6.32
CA SER A 285 28.04 -7.08 7.46
C SER A 285 29.51 -6.93 7.04
N ARG A 286 29.90 -7.51 5.89
CA ARG A 286 31.26 -7.41 5.34
C ARG A 286 31.45 -6.20 4.43
N LEU A 287 30.40 -5.79 3.71
CA LEU A 287 30.45 -4.69 2.74
C LEU A 287 30.53 -3.31 3.41
N ASN A 288 29.97 -3.15 4.61
CA ASN A 288 29.89 -1.86 5.33
C ASN A 288 29.38 -0.70 4.44
N ALA A 289 28.45 -1.00 3.52
CA ALA A 289 27.89 -0.02 2.61
C ALA A 289 26.71 0.73 3.24
N ASP A 290 26.68 2.05 3.08
CA ASP A 290 25.67 2.88 3.73
C ASP A 290 24.24 2.69 3.22
N SER A 291 24.10 2.24 1.97
CA SER A 291 22.82 2.04 1.29
C SER A 291 22.10 0.75 1.70
N PHE A 292 22.73 -0.12 2.50
CA PHE A 292 22.20 -1.43 2.88
C PHE A 292 22.14 -1.61 4.39
N ALA A 293 21.23 -2.48 4.85
CA ALA A 293 21.18 -2.94 6.23
C ALA A 293 20.77 -4.41 6.32
N GLU A 294 21.27 -5.09 7.34
CA GLU A 294 20.88 -6.48 7.64
C GLU A 294 19.37 -6.60 7.84
N ILE A 295 18.78 -7.58 7.18
CA ILE A 295 17.36 -7.89 7.26
C ILE A 295 17.09 -8.57 8.60
N SER A 296 16.34 -7.89 9.45
CA SER A 296 16.01 -8.36 10.80
C SER A 296 14.86 -9.36 10.79
N LYS A 297 13.79 -9.08 10.03
CA LYS A 297 12.60 -9.93 9.96
C LYS A 297 11.89 -9.80 8.62
N VAL A 298 11.46 -10.94 8.08
CA VAL A 298 10.70 -11.08 6.84
C VAL A 298 9.39 -11.80 7.13
N LYS A 299 8.28 -11.24 6.65
CA LYS A 299 6.99 -11.94 6.56
C LYS A 299 6.82 -12.45 5.13
N LEU A 300 6.83 -13.76 4.95
CA LEU A 300 6.62 -14.43 3.68
C LEU A 300 5.15 -14.86 3.55
N PHE A 301 4.51 -14.44 2.47
CA PHE A 301 3.14 -14.82 2.11
C PHE A 301 3.19 -15.59 0.79
N ILE A 302 2.87 -16.88 0.84
CA ILE A 302 2.87 -17.76 -0.32
C ILE A 302 1.42 -17.91 -0.80
N MET A 303 1.12 -17.37 -1.97
CA MET A 303 -0.10 -17.63 -2.73
C MET A 303 0.18 -18.75 -3.72
N ASN A 304 -0.20 -19.97 -3.34
CA ASN A 304 -0.21 -21.11 -4.24
C ASN A 304 -1.41 -21.01 -5.18
N THR A 305 -1.15 -20.86 -6.48
CA THR A 305 -2.20 -20.84 -7.50
C THR A 305 -2.13 -22.03 -8.43
N PHE A 306 -3.29 -22.55 -8.81
CA PHE A 306 -3.44 -23.75 -9.63
C PHE A 306 -4.66 -23.59 -10.58
N PRO A 307 -4.72 -24.37 -11.68
CA PRO A 307 -5.87 -24.31 -12.59
C PRO A 307 -7.20 -24.68 -11.92
N SER A 308 -8.31 -24.06 -12.35
CA SER A 308 -9.64 -24.20 -11.72
C SER A 308 -10.24 -25.61 -11.81
N ASN A 309 -9.74 -26.45 -12.71
CA ASN A 309 -10.15 -27.86 -12.82
C ASN A 309 -9.33 -28.80 -11.90
N SER A 310 -8.36 -28.26 -11.17
CA SER A 310 -7.48 -29.00 -10.27
C SER A 310 -7.81 -28.72 -8.80
N LYS A 311 -7.14 -29.40 -7.88
CA LYS A 311 -7.24 -29.14 -6.44
C LYS A 311 -5.85 -28.83 -5.89
N SER A 312 -5.80 -28.01 -4.84
CA SER A 312 -4.55 -27.79 -4.13
C SER A 312 -4.12 -29.03 -3.36
N CYS A 313 -2.81 -29.27 -3.35
CA CYS A 313 -2.15 -30.22 -2.47
C CYS A 313 -1.43 -29.53 -1.29
N ILE A 314 -1.57 -28.21 -1.17
CA ILE A 314 -0.88 -27.39 -0.17
C ILE A 314 -1.81 -27.14 1.01
N THR A 315 -1.30 -27.38 2.21
CA THR A 315 -1.99 -27.12 3.46
C THR A 315 -1.93 -25.63 3.79
N THR A 316 -3.10 -25.01 3.98
CA THR A 316 -3.17 -23.61 4.43
C THR A 316 -2.54 -23.47 5.81
N LYS A 317 -1.65 -22.48 5.92
CA LYS A 317 -0.83 -22.22 7.08
C LYS A 317 -0.90 -20.74 7.44
N GLU A 318 -1.34 -20.47 8.66
CA GLU A 318 -1.25 -19.13 9.24
C GLU A 318 0.20 -18.69 9.42
N LEU A 319 0.42 -17.38 9.57
CA LEU A 319 1.76 -16.82 9.70
C LEU A 319 2.47 -17.38 10.95
N THR A 320 3.47 -18.23 10.72
CA THR A 320 4.21 -18.95 11.77
C THR A 320 5.71 -18.74 11.59
N GLN A 321 6.47 -18.88 12.67
CA GLN A 321 7.91 -18.67 12.64
C GLN A 321 8.64 -19.89 12.07
N ILE A 322 9.46 -19.68 11.05
CA ILE A 322 10.27 -20.72 10.39
C ILE A 322 11.72 -20.64 10.87
N SER A 323 12.24 -19.42 10.98
CA SER A 323 13.58 -19.13 11.49
C SER A 323 13.57 -17.82 12.28
N PRO A 324 14.69 -17.42 12.93
CA PRO A 324 14.74 -16.16 13.68
C PRO A 324 14.35 -14.93 12.84
N SER A 325 14.68 -14.93 11.55
CA SER A 325 14.42 -13.83 10.63
C SER A 325 13.24 -14.08 9.68
N LEU A 326 12.67 -15.29 9.62
CA LEU A 326 11.61 -15.64 8.67
C LEU A 326 10.32 -16.11 9.37
N PHE A 327 9.22 -15.47 9.02
CA PHE A 327 7.86 -15.91 9.31
C PHE A 327 7.18 -16.22 7.99
N SER A 328 6.45 -17.34 7.89
CA SER A 328 5.83 -17.78 6.65
C SER A 328 4.36 -18.15 6.84
N SER A 329 3.57 -17.86 5.83
CA SER A 329 2.18 -18.27 5.68
C SER A 329 1.97 -18.78 4.25
N ALA A 330 1.08 -19.75 4.08
CA ALA A 330 0.73 -20.30 2.79
C ALA A 330 -0.78 -20.41 2.66
N MET A 331 -1.32 -20.00 1.52
CA MET A 331 -2.72 -20.16 1.17
C MET A 331 -2.84 -20.56 -0.29
N SER A 332 -3.92 -21.25 -0.63
CA SER A 332 -4.14 -21.77 -1.96
C SER A 332 -5.39 -21.21 -2.60
N ALA A 333 -5.33 -20.89 -3.89
CA ALA A 333 -6.49 -20.45 -4.65
C ALA A 333 -6.45 -20.94 -6.09
N ALA A 334 -7.56 -21.55 -6.52
CA ALA A 334 -7.79 -21.79 -7.93
C ALA A 334 -7.77 -20.47 -8.70
N CYS A 335 -7.18 -20.45 -9.89
CA CYS A 335 -7.26 -19.33 -10.80
C CYS A 335 -8.72 -18.93 -11.06
N GLY A 336 -8.96 -17.64 -11.33
CA GLY A 336 -10.30 -17.07 -11.46
C GLY A 336 -10.66 -16.15 -10.30
N GLU A 337 -11.96 -15.97 -10.09
CA GLU A 337 -12.50 -15.12 -9.02
C GLU A 337 -11.99 -15.51 -7.63
N LEU A 338 -11.78 -16.81 -7.38
CA LEU A 338 -11.26 -17.27 -6.10
C LEU A 338 -9.85 -16.72 -5.81
N LEU A 339 -8.96 -16.67 -6.81
CA LEU A 339 -7.63 -16.08 -6.64
C LEU A 339 -7.71 -14.60 -6.25
N ILE A 340 -8.62 -13.84 -6.87
CA ILE A 340 -8.84 -12.43 -6.55
C ILE A 340 -9.34 -12.27 -5.11
N ARG A 341 -10.35 -13.05 -4.71
CA ARG A 341 -10.88 -13.03 -3.34
C ARG A 341 -9.84 -13.44 -2.30
N THR A 342 -9.06 -14.48 -2.56
CA THR A 342 -7.97 -14.89 -1.66
C THR A 342 -6.87 -13.82 -1.59
N THR A 343 -6.66 -13.06 -2.67
CA THR A 343 -5.75 -11.91 -2.66
C THR A 343 -6.23 -10.80 -1.73
N HIS A 344 -7.55 -10.58 -1.60
CA HIS A 344 -8.09 -9.68 -0.56
C HIS A 344 -7.74 -10.18 0.84
N THR A 345 -7.93 -11.47 1.13
CA THR A 345 -7.53 -12.08 2.41
C THR A 345 -6.03 -11.91 2.69
N LEU A 346 -5.18 -12.12 1.69
CA LEU A 346 -3.75 -11.91 1.79
C LEU A 346 -3.42 -10.45 2.11
N THR A 347 -4.04 -9.51 1.39
CA THR A 347 -3.84 -8.06 1.57
C THR A 347 -4.25 -7.62 2.98
N ILE A 348 -5.39 -8.12 3.46
CA ILE A 348 -5.89 -7.90 4.82
C ILE A 348 -4.86 -8.33 5.86
N ARG A 349 -4.28 -9.52 5.71
CA ARG A 349 -3.25 -10.03 6.65
C ARG A 349 -1.93 -9.29 6.55
N LEU A 350 -1.54 -8.88 5.34
CA LEU A 350 -0.28 -8.20 5.06
C LEU A 350 -0.22 -6.80 5.69
N TYR A 351 -1.30 -6.04 5.56
CA TYR A 351 -1.38 -4.63 6.01
C TYR A 351 -2.22 -4.42 7.28
N ASP A 352 -2.68 -5.51 7.91
CA ASP A 352 -3.59 -5.46 9.06
C ASP A 352 -4.85 -4.62 8.78
N LEU A 353 -5.48 -4.89 7.65
CA LEU A 353 -6.74 -4.25 7.27
C LEU A 353 -7.93 -4.96 7.92
N VAL A 354 -9.08 -4.33 7.81
CA VAL A 354 -10.38 -4.86 8.19
C VAL A 354 -11.40 -4.52 7.12
N SER A 355 -12.49 -5.29 7.08
CA SER A 355 -13.60 -5.08 6.15
C SER A 355 -14.82 -4.50 6.87
N THR A 356 -15.45 -3.52 6.24
CA THR A 356 -16.75 -2.98 6.63
C THR A 356 -17.69 -3.02 5.44
N THR A 357 -18.83 -3.69 5.58
CA THR A 357 -19.89 -3.73 4.56
C THR A 357 -21.00 -2.77 4.91
N VAL A 358 -21.19 -1.76 4.05
CA VAL A 358 -22.31 -0.81 4.14
C VAL A 358 -23.48 -1.36 3.35
N SER A 359 -24.60 -1.60 4.02
CA SER A 359 -25.79 -2.23 3.47
C SER A 359 -26.99 -1.28 3.41
N GLY A 360 -27.97 -1.59 2.57
CA GLY A 360 -29.20 -0.79 2.49
C GLY A 360 -29.01 0.56 1.79
N ILE A 361 -27.99 0.67 0.93
CA ILE A 361 -27.71 1.90 0.17
C ILE A 361 -28.81 2.06 -0.90
N PRO A 362 -29.62 3.14 -0.84
CA PRO A 362 -30.69 3.35 -1.80
C PRO A 362 -30.12 3.88 -3.11
N MET A 363 -30.31 3.12 -4.19
CA MET A 363 -30.02 3.58 -5.55
C MET A 363 -31.31 3.98 -6.26
N LYS A 364 -31.24 5.03 -7.07
CA LYS A 364 -32.33 5.43 -7.97
C LYS A 364 -32.09 4.76 -9.32
N GLU A 365 -32.63 3.56 -9.53
CA GLU A 365 -32.60 2.94 -10.85
C GLU A 365 -33.60 3.63 -11.80
N GLU A 366 -33.25 3.74 -13.09
CA GLU A 366 -34.16 4.18 -14.16
C GLU A 366 -35.19 3.11 -14.55
N ALA A 367 -35.16 1.93 -13.93
CA ALA A 367 -36.02 0.80 -14.28
C ALA A 367 -37.22 0.66 -13.31
N GLN A 368 -38.38 1.10 -13.79
CA GLN A 368 -39.73 0.93 -13.23
C GLN A 368 -40.00 1.48 -11.80
N PRO A 369 -41.11 2.24 -11.60
CA PRO A 369 -41.42 2.93 -10.34
C PRO A 369 -41.88 2.03 -9.17
N ALA A 370 -41.37 0.80 -9.06
CA ALA A 370 -41.77 -0.15 -8.01
C ALA A 370 -40.66 -1.08 -7.48
N GLN A 371 -39.41 -0.98 -7.96
CA GLN A 371 -38.31 -1.80 -7.47
C GLN A 371 -37.10 -0.93 -7.13
N SER A 372 -36.98 -0.52 -5.86
CA SER A 372 -35.71 -0.02 -5.33
C SER A 372 -34.85 -1.23 -4.97
N VAL A 373 -33.72 -1.41 -5.65
CA VAL A 373 -32.70 -2.40 -5.27
C VAL A 373 -31.73 -1.72 -4.31
N ASN A 374 -31.51 -2.36 -3.16
CA ASN A 374 -30.45 -1.97 -2.24
C ASN A 374 -29.21 -2.81 -2.56
N TYR A 375 -28.05 -2.16 -2.59
CA TYR A 375 -26.77 -2.86 -2.71
C TYR A 375 -25.97 -2.76 -1.43
N ASP A 376 -25.12 -3.76 -1.25
CA ASP A 376 -24.09 -3.78 -0.22
C ASP A 376 -22.75 -3.40 -0.85
N VAL A 377 -22.01 -2.53 -0.19
CA VAL A 377 -20.67 -2.10 -0.61
C VAL A 377 -19.69 -2.49 0.48
N GLU A 378 -18.68 -3.27 0.11
CA GLU A 378 -17.58 -3.63 0.98
C GLU A 378 -16.43 -2.62 0.87
N LEU A 379 -15.90 -2.24 2.02
CA LEU A 379 -14.79 -1.29 2.14
C LEU A 379 -13.67 -1.93 2.97
N LEU A 380 -12.46 -1.96 2.43
CA LEU A 380 -11.25 -2.30 3.17
C LEU A 380 -10.60 -1.02 3.71
N HIS A 381 -10.20 -1.04 4.97
CA HIS A 381 -9.51 0.09 5.61
C HIS A 381 -8.60 -0.40 6.76
N PRO A 382 -7.69 0.44 7.29
CA PRO A 382 -6.83 0.06 8.40
C PRO A 382 -7.63 -0.31 9.66
N ARG A 383 -7.11 -1.25 10.45
CA ARG A 383 -7.75 -1.74 11.69
C ARG A 383 -8.03 -0.66 12.72
N ASP A 384 -7.28 0.44 12.75
CA ASP A 384 -7.33 1.47 13.78
C ASP A 384 -8.76 1.96 14.07
N VAL A 385 -9.61 2.05 13.05
CA VAL A 385 -11.03 2.44 13.20
C VAL A 385 -11.83 1.38 13.97
N HIS A 386 -11.67 0.09 13.64
CA HIS A 386 -12.35 -0.98 14.38
C HIS A 386 -11.81 -1.08 15.80
N ALA A 387 -10.50 -0.98 16.01
CA ALA A 387 -9.90 -0.99 17.34
C ALA A 387 -10.46 0.15 18.23
N MET A 388 -10.65 1.33 17.66
CA MET A 388 -11.30 2.45 18.35
C MET A 388 -12.75 2.11 18.73
N LEU A 389 -13.55 1.64 17.78
CA LEU A 389 -14.95 1.30 18.04
C LEU A 389 -15.12 0.15 19.06
N GLU A 390 -14.22 -0.84 19.04
CA GLU A 390 -14.13 -1.90 20.06
C GLU A 390 -13.80 -1.32 21.43
N SER A 391 -12.82 -0.41 21.53
CA SER A 391 -12.45 0.23 22.80
C SER A 391 -13.58 1.06 23.41
N LEU A 392 -14.48 1.59 22.57
CA LEU A 392 -15.68 2.32 22.97
C LEU A 392 -16.87 1.40 23.27
N GLY A 393 -16.73 0.08 23.09
CA GLY A 393 -17.82 -0.89 23.25
C GLY A 393 -18.92 -0.78 22.19
N LEU A 394 -18.64 -0.12 21.07
CA LEU A 394 -19.58 0.10 19.96
C LEU A 394 -19.56 -1.06 18.96
N LEU A 395 -18.43 -1.77 18.86
CA LEU A 395 -18.37 -3.07 18.19
C LEU A 395 -18.59 -4.17 19.21
N SER A 396 -19.52 -5.06 18.88
CA SER A 396 -19.80 -6.31 19.61
C SER A 396 -19.93 -7.43 18.59
N ASP A 397 -19.78 -8.68 19.04
CA ASP A 397 -19.89 -9.87 18.18
C ASP A 397 -21.20 -9.94 17.37
N LYS A 398 -22.23 -9.17 17.76
CA LYS A 398 -23.50 -9.05 17.04
C LYS A 398 -23.40 -8.30 15.71
N PHE A 399 -22.39 -7.46 15.53
CA PHE A 399 -22.16 -6.69 14.30
C PHE A 399 -21.24 -7.40 13.30
N LEU A 400 -20.55 -8.44 13.76
CA LEU A 400 -19.77 -9.33 12.90
C LEU A 400 -20.76 -10.23 12.14
N LEU A 401 -20.94 -9.93 10.86
CA LEU A 401 -21.65 -10.84 9.97
C LEU A 401 -20.70 -11.87 9.38
N SER A 402 -21.31 -12.98 8.97
CA SER A 402 -20.75 -14.14 8.29
C SER A 402 -19.52 -13.84 7.43
N LYS A 403 -18.58 -14.79 7.46
CA LYS A 403 -17.41 -14.85 6.58
C LYS A 403 -17.75 -14.38 5.16
N VAL A 404 -16.95 -13.47 4.60
CA VAL A 404 -17.08 -12.93 3.23
C VAL A 404 -16.87 -14.02 2.14
N SER A 405 -16.53 -15.25 2.57
CA SER A 405 -16.46 -16.43 1.74
C SER A 405 -16.74 -17.68 2.57
N ASP A 406 -17.50 -18.63 2.02
CA ASP A 406 -17.69 -19.96 2.61
C ASP A 406 -16.44 -20.86 2.46
N LEU A 407 -15.46 -20.43 1.67
CA LEU A 407 -14.22 -21.16 1.47
C LEU A 407 -13.24 -20.85 2.62
N PRO A 408 -12.66 -21.87 3.28
CA PRO A 408 -11.83 -21.68 4.47
C PRO A 408 -10.69 -20.68 4.26
N ASP A 409 -10.02 -20.76 3.11
CA ASP A 409 -8.76 -20.06 2.82
C ASP A 409 -8.93 -18.64 2.28
N SER A 410 -10.14 -18.29 1.81
CA SER A 410 -10.49 -16.94 1.37
C SER A 410 -11.47 -16.24 2.31
N SER A 411 -11.70 -16.80 3.49
CA SER A 411 -12.63 -16.24 4.47
C SER A 411 -11.98 -15.18 5.35
N TYR A 412 -12.64 -14.02 5.44
CA TYR A 412 -12.40 -13.00 6.45
C TYR A 412 -13.74 -12.43 6.94
N SER A 413 -13.73 -11.78 8.10
CA SER A 413 -14.93 -11.19 8.70
C SER A 413 -15.14 -9.76 8.24
N THR A 414 -16.40 -9.36 8.11
CA THR A 414 -16.78 -7.97 7.84
C THR A 414 -17.75 -7.46 8.90
N VAL A 415 -17.58 -6.20 9.31
CA VAL A 415 -18.54 -5.49 10.15
C VAL A 415 -19.63 -4.91 9.25
N ARG A 416 -20.90 -5.19 9.54
CA ARG A 416 -22.01 -4.59 8.77
C ARG A 416 -22.48 -3.28 9.37
N LEU A 417 -22.53 -2.24 8.55
CA LEU A 417 -23.19 -0.97 8.84
C LEU A 417 -24.44 -0.83 7.97
N SER A 418 -25.50 -0.25 8.52
CA SER A 418 -26.69 0.10 7.74
C SER A 418 -26.58 1.54 7.27
N TRP A 419 -26.84 1.78 5.99
CA TRP A 419 -26.93 3.11 5.42
C TRP A 419 -28.03 3.91 6.11
N ALA A 420 -27.66 5.04 6.68
CA ALA A 420 -28.61 6.01 7.22
C ALA A 420 -28.86 7.08 6.15
N THR A 421 -30.13 7.29 5.79
CA THR A 421 -30.49 8.38 4.85
C THR A 421 -30.09 9.72 5.47
N PRO A 422 -29.22 10.52 4.82
CA PRO A 422 -28.83 11.82 5.34
C PRO A 422 -30.06 12.70 5.54
N SER A 423 -30.34 13.09 6.78
CA SER A 423 -31.42 14.00 7.11
C SER A 423 -30.85 15.42 7.21
N PRO A 424 -31.42 16.43 6.54
CA PRO A 424 -31.01 17.84 6.70
C PRO A 424 -31.11 18.35 8.14
N LYS A 425 -31.88 17.66 9.00
CA LYS A 425 -32.01 17.98 10.43
C LYS A 425 -30.95 17.31 11.30
N ASN A 426 -30.29 16.27 10.81
CA ASN A 426 -29.13 15.69 11.45
C ASN A 426 -27.96 16.59 11.11
N LYS A 427 -27.76 17.66 11.90
CA LYS A 427 -26.48 18.33 11.93
C LYS A 427 -25.46 17.29 12.42
N TRP A 428 -24.72 16.71 11.49
CA TRP A 428 -23.44 16.14 11.83
C TRP A 428 -22.60 17.33 12.26
N ASN A 429 -22.48 17.52 13.57
CA ASN A 429 -21.47 18.43 14.08
C ASN A 429 -20.13 17.76 13.75
N LEU A 430 -19.64 17.99 12.54
CA LEU A 430 -18.24 17.84 12.20
C LEU A 430 -17.58 19.01 12.94
N VAL A 431 -17.26 18.78 14.21
CA VAL A 431 -16.38 19.64 14.99
C VAL A 431 -14.96 19.27 14.60
#